data_AF-A0A4S4MSD3-F1
#
_entry.id   AF-A0A4S4MSD3-F1
#
_cell.length_a   1.000
_cell.length_b   1.000
_cell.length_c   1.000
_cell.angle_alpha   90.00
_cell.angle_beta   90.00
_cell.angle_gamma   90.00
#
_symmetry.space_group_name_H-M   'P 1'
#
loop_
_entity.id
_entity.type
_entity.pdbx_description
1 polymer ?
#
loop_
_entity_poly.entity_id
_entity_poly.type
_entity_poly.pdbx_seq_one_letter_code
_entity_poly.pdbx_strand_id
1 'polypeptide(L)'
;MSFTLKPGKYIITSVLSNNGIGRYSREDMSLLPKNIYHLTSDQKPAVWDVNMSGDGYILTANGPGRSGHAACIDDKLFAVLLDFPAPDRWRIIPSGSDGPGCYVIAQTTGRSGWVVEGNADDLTQIVLKPLLMTPSEPPHYPPFQVFKFTRVDRA
;
A
#
# COMPACT_ATOMS: atom_id res chain seq x y z
N MET A 1 -22.31 8.14 -5.65
CA MET A 1 -21.47 7.32 -6.56
C MET A 1 -20.49 6.56 -5.69
N SER A 2 -20.43 5.22 -5.76
CA SER A 2 -19.44 4.47 -4.98
C SER A 2 -18.08 4.59 -5.66
N PHE A 3 -17.13 5.23 -4.99
CA PHE A 3 -15.75 5.42 -5.46
C PHE A 3 -14.92 4.16 -5.20
N THR A 4 -15.40 3.03 -5.69
CA THR A 4 -14.75 1.73 -5.53
C THR A 4 -13.59 1.63 -6.51
N LEU A 5 -12.37 1.41 -6.02
CA LEU A 5 -11.20 1.17 -6.86
C LEU A 5 -11.43 -0.09 -7.71
N LYS A 6 -11.29 0.00 -9.03
CA LYS A 6 -11.43 -1.16 -9.91
C LYS A 6 -10.25 -2.13 -9.70
N PRO A 7 -10.48 -3.46 -9.65
CA PRO A 7 -9.39 -4.43 -9.69
C PRO A 7 -8.50 -4.26 -10.94
N GLY A 8 -7.23 -4.62 -10.81
CA GLY A 8 -6.23 -4.52 -11.88
C GLY A 8 -4.81 -4.32 -11.36
N LYS A 9 -3.90 -3.95 -12.26
CA LYS A 9 -2.50 -3.71 -11.93
C LYS A 9 -2.23 -2.23 -11.71
N TYR A 10 -1.52 -1.90 -10.64
CA TYR A 10 -1.28 -0.54 -10.21
C TYR A 10 0.18 -0.31 -9.83
N ILE A 11 0.67 0.89 -10.09
CA ILE A 11 1.78 1.48 -9.35
C ILE A 11 1.17 2.26 -8.19
N ILE A 12 1.68 2.01 -6.99
CA ILE A 12 1.27 2.73 -5.77
C ILE A 12 2.41 3.67 -5.39
N THR A 13 2.14 4.96 -5.24
CA THR A 13 3.12 5.94 -4.76
C THR A 13 2.61 6.66 -3.51
N SER A 14 3.53 7.09 -2.65
CA SER A 14 3.21 7.96 -1.51
C SER A 14 2.89 9.37 -1.99
N VAL A 15 1.82 10.00 -1.49
CA VAL A 15 1.55 11.42 -1.78
C VAL A 15 2.59 12.33 -1.11
N LEU A 16 3.24 11.87 -0.03
CA LEU A 16 4.29 12.62 0.67
C LEU A 16 5.48 12.98 -0.23
N SER A 17 5.91 12.06 -1.11
CA SER A 17 7.13 12.23 -1.91
C SER A 17 7.03 11.79 -3.37
N ASN A 18 5.89 11.24 -3.77
CA ASN A 18 5.66 10.59 -5.06
C ASN A 18 6.55 9.36 -5.33
N ASN A 19 7.31 8.88 -4.33
CA ASN A 19 8.09 7.65 -4.47
C ASN A 19 7.18 6.41 -4.39
N GLY A 20 7.66 5.32 -4.99
CA GLY A 20 6.93 4.05 -5.04
C GLY A 20 6.80 3.39 -3.66
N ILE A 21 5.69 2.68 -3.48
CA ILE A 21 5.53 1.71 -2.38
C ILE A 21 5.76 0.33 -2.94
N GLY A 22 6.59 -0.48 -2.29
CA GLY A 22 6.88 -1.80 -2.81
C GLY A 22 8.04 -2.52 -2.16
N ARG A 23 8.45 -3.59 -2.83
CA ARG A 23 9.59 -4.41 -2.46
C ARG A 23 10.88 -3.84 -3.03
N TYR A 24 11.99 -4.17 -2.39
CA TYR A 24 13.29 -3.76 -2.89
C TYR A 24 13.67 -4.58 -4.13
N SER A 25 14.46 -3.99 -5.03
CA SER A 25 14.84 -4.65 -6.29
C SER A 25 15.81 -5.83 -6.10
N ARG A 26 16.53 -5.85 -4.96
CA ARG A 26 17.47 -6.90 -4.58
C ARG A 26 17.12 -7.45 -3.21
N GLU A 27 16.58 -8.65 -3.17
CA GLU A 27 16.24 -9.33 -1.93
C GLU A 27 17.00 -10.64 -1.81
N ASP A 28 17.11 -11.15 -0.59
CA ASP A 28 17.58 -12.51 -0.39
C ASP A 28 16.60 -13.53 -0.99
N MET A 29 17.09 -14.73 -1.29
CA MET A 29 16.32 -15.79 -1.94
C MET A 29 15.46 -16.63 -0.98
N SER A 30 15.37 -16.26 0.31
CA SER A 30 14.51 -16.98 1.26
C SER A 30 13.03 -16.71 0.98
N LEU A 31 12.19 -17.65 1.43
CA LEU A 31 10.73 -17.52 1.39
C LEU A 31 10.16 -16.79 2.62
N LEU A 32 11.02 -16.16 3.42
CA LEU A 32 10.58 -15.33 4.54
C LEU A 32 9.77 -14.13 4.02
N PRO A 33 8.82 -13.63 4.82
CA PRO A 33 8.10 -12.39 4.49
C PRO A 33 9.07 -11.27 4.14
N LYS A 34 8.78 -10.54 3.06
CA LYS A 34 9.61 -9.44 2.56
C LYS A 34 9.02 -8.11 3.00
N ASN A 35 9.86 -7.21 3.48
CA ASN A 35 9.41 -5.87 3.88
C ASN A 35 8.80 -5.12 2.68
N ILE A 36 7.72 -4.38 2.94
CA ILE A 36 7.23 -3.36 2.01
C ILE A 36 7.76 -2.01 2.45
N TYR A 37 8.45 -1.33 1.55
CA TYR A 37 9.09 -0.04 1.79
C TYR A 37 8.35 1.10 1.12
N HIS A 38 8.46 2.28 1.72
CA HIS A 38 8.52 3.54 1.01
C HIS A 38 9.89 3.61 0.33
N LEU A 39 9.88 3.52 -1.00
CA LEU A 39 11.11 3.46 -1.78
C LEU A 39 11.71 4.85 -1.94
N THR A 40 13.00 4.89 -2.25
CA THR A 40 13.70 6.09 -2.70
C THR A 40 13.47 6.33 -4.20
N SER A 41 13.68 7.56 -4.67
CA SER A 41 13.35 7.98 -6.05
C SER A 41 14.18 7.29 -7.14
N ASP A 42 15.35 6.73 -6.79
CA ASP A 42 16.21 5.94 -7.67
C ASP A 42 15.72 4.50 -7.87
N GLN A 43 14.78 4.03 -7.06
CA GLN A 43 14.24 2.67 -7.15
C GLN A 43 13.04 2.62 -8.09
N LYS A 44 12.98 1.56 -8.90
CA LYS A 44 11.82 1.31 -9.75
C LYS A 44 10.60 0.98 -8.89
N PRO A 45 9.44 1.63 -9.09
CA PRO A 45 8.24 1.31 -8.34
C PRO A 45 7.77 -0.12 -8.64
N ALA A 46 7.28 -0.81 -7.61
CA ALA A 46 6.69 -2.12 -7.75
C ALA A 46 5.31 -2.03 -8.44
N VAL A 47 4.98 -3.07 -9.21
CA VAL A 47 3.62 -3.29 -9.70
C VAL A 47 2.86 -4.09 -8.66
N TRP A 48 1.66 -3.65 -8.34
CA TRP A 48 0.74 -4.28 -7.41
C TRP A 48 -0.44 -4.87 -8.17
N ASP A 49 -0.75 -6.13 -7.90
CA ASP A 49 -2.00 -6.73 -8.33
C ASP A 49 -3.06 -6.47 -7.24
N VAL A 50 -4.12 -5.75 -7.60
CA VAL A 50 -5.20 -5.34 -6.70
C VAL A 50 -6.44 -6.14 -7.05
N ASN A 51 -6.88 -7.02 -6.16
CA ASN A 51 -8.01 -7.92 -6.37
C ASN A 51 -9.08 -7.71 -5.31
N MET A 52 -10.34 -7.63 -5.72
CA MET A 52 -11.47 -7.58 -4.78
C MET A 52 -11.72 -8.98 -4.20
N SER A 53 -11.88 -9.08 -2.89
CA SER A 53 -12.11 -10.33 -2.17
C SER A 53 -13.06 -10.09 -0.99
N GLY A 54 -14.29 -10.60 -1.10
CA GLY A 54 -15.34 -10.35 -0.11
C GLY A 54 -15.67 -8.85 0.00
N ASP A 55 -15.44 -8.30 1.19
CA ASP A 55 -15.72 -6.92 1.60
C ASP A 55 -14.51 -5.97 1.48
N GLY A 56 -13.38 -6.45 0.96
CA GLY A 56 -12.16 -5.66 0.82
C GLY A 56 -11.32 -6.06 -0.39
N TYR A 57 -10.05 -5.69 -0.34
CA TYR A 57 -9.06 -5.94 -1.37
C TYR A 57 -7.93 -6.79 -0.81
N ILE A 58 -7.41 -7.69 -1.64
CA ILE A 58 -6.10 -8.31 -1.45
C ILE A 58 -5.14 -7.56 -2.36
N LEU A 59 -4.06 -7.07 -1.76
CA LEU A 59 -2.99 -6.35 -2.44
C LEU A 59 -1.79 -7.28 -2.55
N THR A 60 -1.32 -7.56 -3.76
CA THR A 60 -0.17 -8.43 -4.00
C THR A 60 0.98 -7.62 -4.58
N ALA A 61 2.10 -7.56 -3.87
CA ALA A 61 3.31 -6.88 -4.31
C ALA A 61 4.13 -7.80 -5.22
N ASN A 62 4.36 -7.37 -6.47
CA ASN A 62 5.33 -8.02 -7.33
C ASN A 62 6.74 -7.65 -6.90
N GLY A 63 7.64 -8.63 -6.94
CA GLY A 63 9.04 -8.46 -6.59
C GLY A 63 9.93 -9.44 -7.35
N PRO A 64 11.24 -9.43 -7.08
CA PRO A 64 12.17 -10.37 -7.70
C PRO A 64 11.78 -11.81 -7.35
N GLY A 65 11.67 -12.66 -8.36
CA GLY A 65 11.39 -14.10 -8.23
C GLY A 65 9.92 -14.47 -8.04
N ARG A 66 9.25 -13.95 -7.01
CA ARG A 66 7.86 -14.34 -6.66
C ARG A 66 7.09 -13.15 -6.10
N SER A 67 5.80 -13.06 -6.37
CA SER A 67 4.88 -12.07 -5.77
C SER A 67 4.39 -12.50 -4.39
N GLY A 68 4.04 -11.54 -3.52
CA GLY A 68 3.51 -11.85 -2.18
C GLY A 68 2.35 -10.96 -1.79
N HIS A 69 1.40 -11.50 -1.05
CA HIS A 69 0.26 -10.72 -0.54
C HIS A 69 0.69 -9.85 0.63
N ALA A 70 0.15 -8.64 0.67
CA ALA A 70 0.33 -7.71 1.77
C ALA A 70 -0.37 -8.24 3.02
N ALA A 71 0.40 -8.35 4.11
CA ALA A 71 -0.11 -8.68 5.44
C ALA A 71 0.59 -7.82 6.50
N CYS A 72 -0.11 -7.58 7.60
CA CYS A 72 0.43 -7.03 8.82
C CYS A 72 1.11 -8.13 9.64
N ILE A 73 2.36 -7.91 10.00
CA ILE A 73 3.10 -8.74 10.97
C ILE A 73 3.80 -7.77 11.92
N ASP A 74 3.57 -7.87 13.23
CA ASP A 74 4.15 -6.99 14.26
C ASP A 74 4.07 -5.49 13.90
N ASP A 75 2.86 -5.02 13.55
CA ASP A 75 2.55 -3.63 13.18
C ASP A 75 3.34 -3.09 11.97
N LYS A 76 3.88 -3.98 11.14
CA LYS A 76 4.59 -3.63 9.91
C LYS A 76 4.01 -4.36 8.71
N LEU A 77 4.18 -3.75 7.54
CA LEU A 77 3.69 -4.30 6.30
C LEU A 77 4.73 -5.20 5.64
N PHE A 78 4.30 -6.40 5.30
CA PHE A 78 5.11 -7.40 4.60
C PHE A 78 4.40 -7.94 3.37
N ALA A 79 5.17 -8.34 2.35
CA ALA A 79 4.76 -9.28 1.33
C ALA A 79 5.04 -10.71 1.80
N VAL A 80 4.00 -11.48 2.05
CA VAL A 80 4.10 -12.89 2.41
C VAL A 80 4.13 -13.72 1.12
N LEU A 81 5.20 -14.50 0.95
CA LEU A 81 5.48 -15.26 -0.29
C LEU A 81 4.89 -16.69 -0.29
N LEU A 82 4.36 -17.12 0.85
CA LEU A 82 3.77 -18.43 1.11
C LEU A 82 2.28 -18.26 1.44
N ASP A 83 1.53 -19.36 1.45
CA ASP A 83 0.09 -19.32 1.75
C ASP A 83 -0.22 -19.06 3.24
N PHE A 84 0.80 -18.96 4.09
CA PHE A 84 0.69 -18.67 5.51
C PHE A 84 1.63 -17.53 5.94
N PRO A 85 1.15 -16.53 6.71
CA PRO A 85 -0.25 -16.34 7.11
C PRO A 85 -1.17 -16.00 5.92
N ALA A 86 -2.47 -16.19 6.10
CA ALA A 86 -3.48 -15.82 5.10
C ALA A 86 -3.40 -14.31 4.76
N PRO A 87 -3.82 -13.90 3.55
CA PRO A 87 -3.79 -12.50 3.16
C PRO A 87 -4.72 -11.63 4.01
N ASP A 88 -4.20 -10.48 4.43
CA ASP A 88 -5.03 -9.44 5.02
C ASP A 88 -5.93 -8.82 3.96
N ARG A 89 -7.14 -8.43 4.40
CA ARG A 89 -8.08 -7.67 3.58
C ARG A 89 -8.01 -6.20 3.91
N TRP A 90 -7.87 -5.39 2.88
CA TRP A 90 -7.70 -3.95 2.97
C TRP A 90 -8.95 -3.23 2.47
N ARG A 91 -9.33 -2.15 3.15
CA ARG A 91 -10.26 -1.13 2.66
C ARG A 91 -9.45 -0.05 1.95
N ILE A 92 -9.85 0.27 0.73
CA ILE A 92 -9.25 1.35 -0.07
C ILE A 92 -10.25 2.50 -0.07
N ILE A 93 -9.94 3.54 0.70
CA ILE A 93 -10.84 4.64 1.01
C ILE A 93 -10.39 5.87 0.22
N PRO A 94 -11.24 6.48 -0.62
CA PRO A 94 -10.86 7.68 -1.38
C PRO A 94 -10.47 8.82 -0.43
N SER A 95 -9.35 9.48 -0.74
CA SER A 95 -9.02 10.75 -0.08
C SER A 95 -9.65 11.90 -0.86
N GLY A 96 -10.73 12.47 -0.32
CA GLY A 96 -11.57 13.44 -1.04
C GLY A 96 -10.84 14.74 -1.42
N SER A 97 -9.80 15.12 -0.68
CA SER A 97 -9.05 16.37 -0.88
C SER A 97 -7.86 16.25 -1.82
N ASP A 98 -7.30 15.05 -2.00
CA ASP A 98 -5.96 14.87 -2.59
C ASP A 98 -6.01 14.54 -4.09
N GLY A 99 -7.21 14.62 -4.67
CA GLY A 99 -7.47 14.44 -6.08
C GLY A 99 -7.74 12.99 -6.51
N PRO A 100 -8.06 12.79 -7.81
CA PRO A 100 -8.44 11.48 -8.31
C PRO A 100 -7.32 10.45 -8.19
N GLY A 101 -7.67 9.25 -7.72
CA GLY A 101 -6.74 8.13 -7.59
C GLY A 101 -5.92 8.14 -6.29
N CYS A 102 -6.16 9.08 -5.39
CA CYS A 102 -5.56 9.12 -4.05
C CYS A 102 -6.46 8.42 -3.03
N TYR A 103 -5.87 7.53 -2.23
CA TYR A 103 -6.59 6.68 -1.29
C TYR A 103 -5.80 6.49 0.00
N VAL A 104 -6.52 6.19 1.07
CA VAL A 104 -5.98 5.62 2.30
C VAL A 104 -6.23 4.12 2.29
N ILE A 105 -5.24 3.34 2.75
CA ILE A 105 -5.31 1.88 2.81
C ILE A 105 -5.44 1.47 4.28
N ALA A 106 -6.61 0.95 4.66
CA ALA A 106 -6.93 0.58 6.04
C ALA A 106 -7.19 -0.93 6.15
N GLN A 107 -6.98 -1.53 7.32
CA GLN A 107 -7.46 -2.88 7.58
C GLN A 107 -9.00 -2.92 7.59
N THR A 108 -9.58 -4.03 7.14
CA THR A 108 -11.04 -4.30 7.22
C THR A 108 -11.50 -4.51 8.66
N THR A 109 -10.73 -5.28 9.44
CA THR A 109 -11.08 -5.70 10.81
C THR A 109 -10.43 -4.85 11.91
N GLY A 110 -9.77 -3.74 11.55
CA GLY A 110 -8.99 -2.91 12.48
C GLY A 110 -9.12 -1.41 12.23
N ARG A 111 -8.43 -0.63 13.08
CA ARG A 111 -8.31 0.84 12.94
C ARG A 111 -6.98 1.27 12.31
N SER A 112 -6.10 0.33 12.04
CA SER A 112 -4.78 0.62 11.48
C SER A 112 -4.83 0.69 9.96
N GLY A 113 -3.98 1.53 9.39
CA GLY A 113 -3.74 1.62 7.96
C GLY A 113 -2.27 1.84 7.66
N TRP A 114 -1.94 1.87 6.39
CA TRP A 114 -0.58 2.03 5.92
C TRP A 114 -0.08 3.44 6.22
N VAL A 115 1.11 3.54 6.82
CA VAL A 115 1.74 4.79 7.20
C VAL A 115 3.20 4.78 6.76
N VAL A 116 3.61 5.84 6.08
CA VAL A 116 5.01 6.16 5.84
C VAL A 116 5.58 6.84 7.07
N GLU A 117 6.68 6.31 7.60
CA GLU A 117 7.44 6.96 8.67
C GLU A 117 8.75 7.53 8.14
N GLY A 118 9.32 8.49 8.88
CA GLY A 118 10.56 9.16 8.49
C GLY A 118 10.32 10.28 7.48
N ASN A 119 11.39 10.69 6.82
CA ASN A 119 11.35 11.75 5.81
C ASN A 119 10.96 11.20 4.44
N ALA A 120 10.58 12.11 3.55
CA ALA A 120 10.14 11.83 2.17
C ALA A 120 11.12 11.01 1.33
N ASP A 121 12.42 11.06 1.64
CA ASP A 121 13.50 10.42 0.91
C ASP A 121 14.14 9.25 1.66
N ASP A 122 13.59 8.89 2.83
CA ASP A 122 14.13 7.78 3.62
C ASP A 122 13.59 6.44 3.09
N LEU A 123 14.46 5.43 2.99
CA LEU A 123 14.03 4.06 2.74
C LEU A 123 13.47 3.46 4.03
N THR A 124 12.17 3.63 4.27
CA THR A 124 11.51 3.14 5.48
C THR A 124 10.49 2.06 5.19
N GLN A 125 10.38 1.09 6.09
CA GLN A 125 9.33 0.08 5.99
C GLN A 125 7.98 0.73 6.30
N ILE A 126 6.95 0.39 5.52
CA ILE A 126 5.58 0.82 5.81
C ILE A 126 5.12 0.17 7.10
N VAL A 127 4.62 1.00 8.01
CA VAL A 127 4.07 0.56 9.29
C VAL A 127 2.55 0.60 9.25
N LEU A 128 1.92 -0.14 10.15
CA LEU A 128 0.50 -0.06 10.40
C LEU A 128 0.23 0.73 11.66
N LYS A 129 -0.50 1.84 11.54
CA LYS A 129 -0.89 2.68 12.68
C LYS A 129 -2.33 3.14 12.56
N PRO A 130 -2.98 3.49 13.69
CA PRO A 130 -4.27 4.17 13.65
C PRO A 130 -4.24 5.37 12.69
N LEU A 131 -5.21 5.40 11.77
CA LEU A 131 -5.30 6.49 10.80
C LEU A 131 -5.68 7.80 11.49
N LEU A 132 -5.01 8.87 11.07
CA LEU A 132 -5.25 10.24 11.55
C LEU A 132 -6.08 10.96 10.50
N MET A 133 -7.10 11.68 10.93
CA MET A 133 -7.92 12.50 10.04
C MET A 133 -8.42 13.75 10.77
N THR A 134 -8.65 14.82 10.02
CA THR A 134 -9.31 16.01 10.54
C THR A 134 -10.81 15.78 10.69
N PRO A 135 -11.47 16.42 11.68
CA PRO A 135 -12.92 16.44 11.78
C PRO A 135 -13.53 17.44 10.77
N SER A 136 -13.32 17.21 9.48
CA SER A 136 -13.88 18.01 8.38
C SER A 136 -14.75 17.15 7.46
N GLU A 137 -15.59 17.80 6.63
CA GLU A 137 -16.36 17.14 5.58
C GLU A 137 -15.95 17.70 4.21
N PRO A 138 -15.24 16.93 3.36
CA PRO A 138 -14.76 15.57 3.60
C PRO A 138 -13.59 15.52 4.61
N PRO A 139 -13.32 14.34 5.22
CA PRO A 139 -12.15 14.15 6.06
C PRO A 139 -10.85 14.39 5.29
N HIS A 140 -9.89 15.08 5.91
CA HIS A 140 -8.55 15.26 5.36
C HIS A 140 -7.57 14.32 6.09
N TYR A 141 -6.77 13.59 5.31
CA TYR A 141 -5.74 12.70 5.81
C TYR A 141 -4.37 13.33 5.59
N PRO A 142 -3.43 13.19 6.54
CA PRO A 142 -2.10 13.72 6.35
C PRO A 142 -1.35 12.96 5.25
N PRO A 143 -0.45 13.62 4.48
CA PRO A 143 0.18 13.03 3.28
C PRO A 143 0.91 11.70 3.50
N PHE A 144 1.42 11.45 4.71
CA PHE A 144 2.10 10.21 5.07
C PHE A 144 1.16 8.98 5.20
N GLN A 145 -0.15 9.15 5.06
CA GLN A 145 -1.16 8.07 5.07
C GLN A 145 -1.90 7.95 3.74
N VAL A 146 -1.56 8.78 2.74
CA VAL A 146 -2.27 8.87 1.47
C VAL A 146 -1.39 8.34 0.34
N PHE A 147 -1.97 7.47 -0.48
CA PHE A 147 -1.29 6.76 -1.55
C PHE A 147 -2.03 6.94 -2.87
N LYS A 148 -1.28 7.22 -3.93
CA LYS A 148 -1.81 7.36 -5.28
C LYS A 148 -1.70 6.04 -6.03
N PHE A 149 -2.82 5.60 -6.60
CA PHE A 149 -2.92 4.38 -7.41
C PHE A 149 -2.98 4.76 -8.90
N THR A 150 -1.92 4.43 -9.64
CA THR A 150 -1.84 4.66 -11.09
C THR A 150 -1.94 3.33 -11.82
N ARG A 151 -2.97 3.14 -12.65
CA ARG A 151 -3.21 1.87 -13.35
C ARG A 151 -2.15 1.65 -14.44
N VAL A 152 -1.62 0.44 -14.54
CA VAL A 152 -0.56 0.08 -15.51
C VAL A 152 -1.14 -0.21 -16.90
N ASP A 153 -2.37 -0.70 -16.97
CA ASP A 153 -3.01 -1.19 -18.21
C ASP A 153 -3.60 -0.09 -19.12
N ARG A 154 -3.28 1.19 -18.86
CA ARG A 154 -3.76 2.35 -19.63
C ARG A 154 -2.61 3.28 -20.03
N ALA A 155 -1.62 2.72 -20.72
CA ALA A 155 -0.74 3.49 -21.60
C ALA A 155 -1.35 3.53 -23.01
#